data_AF-A0A2P6JNS0-F1
#
_entry.id   AF-A0A2P6JNS0-F1
#
_cell.length_a   1.000
_cell.length_b   1.000
_cell.length_c   1.000
_cell.angle_alpha   90.00
_cell.angle_beta   90.00
_cell.angle_gamma   90.00
#
_symmetry.space_group_name_H-M   'P 1'
#
loop_
_entity.id
_entity.type
_entity.pdbx_description
1 polymer ?
#
loop_
_entity_poly.entity_id
_entity_poly.type
_entity_poly.pdbx_seq_one_letter_code
_entity_poly.pdbx_strand_id
1 'polypeptide(L)'
;MRQNEIDDIAKAAEGDANALMRIERRDVIRKMVQEARRDRLKDATPAWSDLKAIKAIYQQARRQTLETGIKHEVDHILPIQGKKVCGLHVPSNLRVITKAENARKRSKHGDEDVAGFLSTKGYEVVYGSRKLNHAIKTGKAVVVYTGLGEWFRIYADHGELVMSSIAESDLKSEVLIRKKAKD
;
A
#
# COMPACT_ATOMS: atom_id res chain seq x y z
N MET A 1 -4.37 -5.48 -18.19
CA MET A 1 -5.28 -6.61 -17.92
C MET A 1 -4.48 -7.77 -17.38
N ARG A 2 -5.10 -8.69 -16.64
CA ARG A 2 -4.46 -9.96 -16.26
C ARG A 2 -4.52 -10.94 -17.43
N GLN A 3 -3.63 -11.94 -17.45
CA GLN A 3 -3.56 -12.93 -18.54
C GLN A 3 -4.92 -13.61 -18.81
N ASN A 4 -5.60 -14.05 -17.74
CA ASN A 4 -6.91 -14.66 -17.84
C ASN A 4 -7.99 -13.76 -18.47
N GLU A 5 -7.89 -12.44 -18.31
CA GLU A 5 -8.83 -11.50 -18.95
C GLU A 5 -8.55 -11.39 -20.45
N ILE A 6 -7.29 -11.45 -20.86
CA ILE A 6 -6.86 -11.45 -22.26
C ILE A 6 -7.32 -12.75 -22.93
N ASP A 7 -7.10 -13.88 -22.27
CA ASP A 7 -7.49 -15.20 -22.78
C ASP A 7 -9.01 -15.29 -22.99
N ASP A 8 -9.81 -14.74 -22.08
CA ASP A 8 -11.26 -14.71 -22.26
C ASP A 8 -11.70 -13.79 -23.39
N ILE A 9 -11.01 -12.66 -23.62
CA ILE A 9 -11.30 -11.79 -24.76
C ILE A 9 -11.00 -12.52 -26.07
N ALA A 10 -9.87 -13.22 -26.16
CA ALA A 10 -9.53 -14.03 -27.33
C ALA A 10 -10.58 -15.11 -27.59
N LYS A 11 -10.95 -15.89 -26.57
CA LYS A 11 -12.00 -16.93 -26.68
C LYS A 11 -13.37 -16.37 -27.05
N ALA A 12 -13.74 -15.21 -26.49
CA ALA A 12 -15.00 -14.55 -26.83
C ALA A 12 -14.99 -14.07 -28.29
N ALA A 13 -13.85 -13.56 -28.79
CA ALA A 13 -13.68 -13.18 -30.19
C ALA A 13 -13.78 -14.38 -31.15
N GLU A 14 -13.40 -15.58 -30.70
CA GLU A 14 -13.59 -16.86 -31.40
C GLU A 14 -15.02 -17.42 -31.29
N GLY A 15 -15.92 -16.76 -30.55
CA GLY A 15 -17.33 -17.15 -30.42
C GLY A 15 -17.68 -17.97 -29.17
N ASP A 16 -16.78 -18.09 -28.18
CA ASP A 16 -17.10 -18.74 -26.90
C ASP A 16 -18.09 -17.88 -26.08
N ALA A 17 -19.36 -18.28 -26.08
CA ALA A 17 -20.43 -17.63 -25.33
C ALA A 17 -20.16 -17.58 -23.81
N ASN A 18 -19.50 -18.59 -23.24
CA ASN A 18 -19.15 -18.58 -21.82
C ASN A 18 -18.07 -17.55 -21.53
N ALA A 19 -17.12 -17.35 -22.45
CA ALA A 19 -16.10 -16.32 -22.33
C ALA A 19 -16.72 -14.91 -22.38
N LEU A 20 -17.66 -14.69 -23.30
CA LEU A 20 -18.41 -13.43 -23.36
C LEU A 20 -19.16 -13.14 -22.06
N MET A 21 -19.91 -14.13 -21.52
CA MET A 21 -20.59 -13.98 -20.23
C MET A 21 -19.62 -13.66 -19.07
N ARG A 22 -18.42 -14.25 -19.06
CA ARG A 22 -17.40 -13.95 -18.05
C ARG A 22 -16.93 -12.50 -18.15
N ILE A 23 -16.76 -11.96 -19.35
CA ILE A 23 -16.38 -10.56 -19.59
C ILE A 23 -17.48 -9.61 -19.10
N GLU A 24 -18.71 -9.82 -19.56
CA GLU A 24 -19.86 -8.98 -19.18
C GLU A 24 -20.06 -8.96 -17.66
N ARG A 25 -20.02 -10.14 -17.02
CA ARG A 25 -20.14 -10.25 -15.56
C ARG A 25 -19.03 -9.50 -14.83
N ARG A 26 -17.80 -9.50 -15.35
CA ARG A 26 -16.69 -8.74 -14.75
C ARG A 26 -16.94 -7.25 -14.82
N ASP A 27 -17.44 -6.75 -15.95
CA ASP A 27 -17.69 -5.31 -16.11
C ASP A 27 -18.81 -4.84 -15.21
N VAL A 28 -19.88 -5.62 -15.06
CA VAL A 28 -20.93 -5.40 -14.05
C VAL A 28 -20.32 -5.34 -12.65
N ILE A 29 -19.54 -6.35 -12.26
CA ILE A 29 -18.90 -6.39 -10.92
C ILE A 29 -17.96 -5.18 -10.72
N ARG A 30 -17.15 -4.83 -11.72
CA ARG A 30 -16.24 -3.69 -11.66
C ARG A 30 -16.99 -2.38 -11.46
N LYS A 31 -18.11 -2.19 -12.16
CA LYS A 31 -18.97 -1.03 -12.01
C LYS A 31 -19.55 -0.95 -10.59
N MET A 32 -20.14 -2.04 -10.10
CA MET A 32 -20.68 -2.13 -8.74
C MET A 32 -19.62 -1.82 -7.67
N VAL A 33 -18.41 -2.37 -7.82
CA VAL A 33 -17.30 -2.13 -6.88
C VAL A 33 -16.84 -0.67 -6.92
N GLN A 34 -16.83 -0.03 -8.09
CA GLN A 34 -16.49 1.38 -8.22
C GLN A 34 -17.55 2.30 -7.59
N GLU A 35 -18.83 2.00 -7.79
CA GLU A 35 -19.95 2.73 -7.17
C GLU A 35 -19.88 2.61 -5.64
N ALA A 36 -19.78 1.40 -5.11
CA ALA A 36 -19.65 1.17 -3.67
C ALA A 36 -18.42 1.89 -3.08
N ARG A 37 -17.29 1.93 -3.80
CA ARG A 37 -16.10 2.69 -3.38
C ARG A 37 -16.39 4.20 -3.35
N ARG A 38 -17.08 4.73 -4.36
CA ARG A 38 -17.42 6.15 -4.45
C ARG A 38 -18.31 6.57 -3.29
N ASP A 39 -19.31 5.77 -2.95
CA ASP A 39 -20.24 6.10 -1.87
C ASP A 39 -19.52 6.09 -0.51
N ARG A 40 -18.69 5.08 -0.24
CA ARG A 40 -17.84 5.06 0.96
C ARG A 40 -16.91 6.25 1.06
N LEU A 41 -16.36 6.72 -0.07
CA LEU A 41 -15.54 7.92 -0.08
C LEU A 41 -16.36 9.15 0.27
N LYS A 42 -17.58 9.29 -0.26
CA LYS A 42 -18.48 10.40 0.11
C LYS A 42 -18.78 10.36 1.60
N ASP A 43 -19.17 9.21 2.14
CA ASP A 43 -19.50 9.04 3.55
C ASP A 43 -18.30 9.35 4.46
N ALA A 44 -17.10 8.96 4.02
CA ALA A 44 -15.87 9.21 4.74
C ALA A 44 -15.33 10.63 4.54
N THR A 45 -15.91 11.47 3.67
CA THR A 45 -15.45 12.85 3.41
C THR A 45 -16.22 13.84 4.29
N PRO A 46 -15.63 14.38 5.36
CA PRO A 46 -16.29 15.39 6.17
C PRO A 46 -16.53 16.68 5.38
N ALA A 47 -17.55 17.44 5.76
CA ALA A 47 -17.87 18.73 5.13
C ALA A 47 -16.72 19.74 5.17
N TRP A 48 -15.86 19.67 6.20
CA TRP A 48 -14.69 20.53 6.37
C TRP A 48 -13.45 20.06 5.60
N SER A 49 -13.51 18.93 4.89
CA SER A 49 -12.36 18.38 4.17
C SER A 49 -11.92 19.29 3.02
N ASP A 50 -10.61 19.55 2.92
CA ASP A 50 -10.06 20.33 1.81
C ASP A 50 -9.98 19.48 0.53
N LEU A 51 -11.02 19.62 -0.30
CA LEU A 51 -11.12 18.92 -1.58
C LEU A 51 -10.03 19.36 -2.60
N LYS A 52 -9.51 20.59 -2.49
CA LYS A 52 -8.44 21.07 -3.37
C LYS A 52 -7.13 20.37 -3.01
N ALA A 53 -6.81 20.27 -1.73
CA ALA A 53 -5.64 19.53 -1.26
C ALA A 53 -5.73 18.04 -1.62
N ILE A 54 -6.89 17.39 -1.45
CA ILE A 54 -7.10 16.01 -1.91
C ILE A 54 -6.82 15.89 -3.41
N LYS A 55 -7.37 16.79 -4.24
CA LYS A 55 -7.16 16.79 -5.69
C LYS A 55 -5.67 16.94 -6.05
N ALA A 56 -4.94 17.79 -5.33
CA ALA A 56 -3.51 17.97 -5.52
C ALA A 56 -2.73 16.67 -5.25
N ILE A 57 -3.09 15.91 -4.21
CA ILE A 57 -2.47 14.61 -3.90
C ILE A 57 -2.73 13.60 -5.03
N TYR A 58 -3.94 13.55 -5.59
CA TYR A 58 -4.23 12.70 -6.76
C TYR A 58 -3.46 13.14 -8.02
N GLN A 59 -3.20 14.43 -8.18
CA GLN A 59 -2.36 14.94 -9.27
C GLN A 59 -0.89 14.56 -9.04
N GLN A 60 -0.39 14.64 -7.81
CA GLN A 60 0.94 14.20 -7.44
C GLN A 60 1.15 12.71 -7.75
N ALA A 61 0.18 11.84 -7.42
CA ALA A 61 0.25 10.42 -7.77
C ALA A 61 0.34 10.18 -9.29
N ARG A 62 -0.38 10.97 -10.11
CA ARG A 62 -0.26 10.88 -11.57
C ARG A 62 1.10 11.37 -12.04
N ARG A 63 1.58 12.49 -11.50
CA ARG A 63 2.89 13.06 -11.83
C ARG A 63 4.02 12.06 -11.52
N GLN A 64 4.07 11.52 -10.31
CA GLN A 64 5.06 10.50 -9.93
C GLN A 64 4.96 9.24 -10.79
N THR A 65 3.75 8.87 -11.24
CA THR A 65 3.61 7.76 -12.21
C THR A 65 4.31 8.05 -13.52
N LEU A 66 4.18 9.27 -14.04
CA LEU A 66 4.80 9.68 -15.30
C LEU A 66 6.31 9.83 -15.15
N GLU A 67 6.77 10.43 -14.05
CA GLU A 67 8.20 10.70 -13.81
C GLU A 67 9.00 9.41 -13.57
N THR A 68 8.45 8.46 -12.82
CA THR A 68 9.17 7.24 -12.44
C THR A 68 8.90 6.06 -13.37
N GLY A 69 7.86 6.15 -14.22
CA GLY A 69 7.34 5.02 -15.00
C GLY A 69 6.67 3.91 -14.16
N ILE A 70 6.66 4.04 -12.83
CA ILE A 70 6.03 3.09 -11.91
C ILE A 70 4.65 3.59 -11.55
N LYS A 71 3.62 2.73 -11.60
CA LYS A 71 2.26 3.13 -11.24
C LYS A 71 2.17 3.53 -9.76
N HIS A 72 1.81 4.79 -9.50
CA HIS A 72 1.51 5.33 -8.17
C HIS A 72 -0.01 5.48 -7.98
N GLU A 73 -0.45 5.34 -6.73
CA GLU A 73 -1.83 5.42 -6.28
C GLU A 73 -1.92 6.22 -4.97
N VAL A 74 -3.11 6.78 -4.69
CA VAL A 74 -3.40 7.43 -3.41
C VAL A 74 -3.96 6.39 -2.45
N ASP A 75 -3.29 6.26 -1.31
CA ASP A 75 -3.63 5.34 -0.22
C ASP A 75 -4.08 6.13 1.01
N HIS A 76 -5.01 5.54 1.77
CA HIS A 76 -5.49 6.10 3.03
C HIS A 76 -4.70 5.50 4.19
N ILE A 77 -3.85 6.29 4.87
CA ILE A 77 -2.98 5.83 5.97
C ILE A 77 -3.78 4.98 6.96
N LEU A 78 -4.88 5.53 7.47
CA LEU A 78 -5.96 4.79 8.13
C LEU A 78 -7.01 4.38 7.10
N PRO A 79 -7.32 3.08 6.97
CA PRO A 79 -8.26 2.59 5.97
C PRO A 79 -9.67 3.11 6.24
N ILE A 80 -10.40 3.47 5.19
CA ILE A 80 -11.84 3.77 5.28
C ILE A 80 -12.61 2.52 5.76
N GLN A 81 -12.18 1.33 5.33
CA GLN A 81 -12.80 0.05 5.69
C GLN A 81 -11.82 -0.85 6.44
N GLY A 82 -11.34 -0.39 7.58
CA GLY A 82 -10.56 -1.23 8.49
C GLY A 82 -11.46 -2.17 9.31
N LYS A 83 -10.88 -3.29 9.76
CA LYS A 83 -11.58 -4.20 10.69
C LYS A 83 -11.75 -3.59 12.08
N LYS A 84 -10.81 -2.74 12.49
CA LYS A 84 -10.71 -2.16 13.85
C LYS A 84 -10.93 -0.64 13.88
N VAL A 85 -10.65 0.05 12.78
CA VAL A 85 -10.75 1.51 12.68
C VAL A 85 -11.37 1.89 11.34
N CYS A 86 -11.93 3.10 11.28
CA CYS A 86 -12.34 3.76 10.05
C CYS A 86 -11.64 5.12 9.96
N GLY A 87 -10.92 5.36 8.86
CA GLY A 87 -10.28 6.63 8.54
C GLY A 87 -11.18 7.55 7.73
N LEU A 88 -10.91 8.85 7.78
CA LEU A 88 -11.60 9.87 7.00
C LEU A 88 -10.92 10.10 5.64
N HIS A 89 -11.67 10.56 4.64
CA HIS A 89 -11.12 11.03 3.38
C HIS A 89 -10.73 12.51 3.49
N VAL A 90 -9.57 12.74 4.10
CA VAL A 90 -8.99 14.06 4.36
C VAL A 90 -7.52 14.08 3.96
N PRO A 91 -6.93 15.23 3.58
CA PRO A 91 -5.55 15.30 3.09
C PRO A 91 -4.52 14.66 4.03
N SER A 92 -4.67 14.88 5.34
CA SER A 92 -3.78 14.32 6.36
C SER A 92 -3.82 12.79 6.48
N ASN A 93 -4.89 12.15 5.98
CA ASN A 93 -5.01 10.70 5.94
C ASN A 93 -4.61 10.11 4.58
N LEU A 94 -4.17 10.93 3.61
CA LEU A 94 -3.79 10.46 2.28
C LEU A 94 -2.28 10.47 2.11
N ARG A 95 -1.76 9.46 1.42
CA ARG A 95 -0.36 9.41 0.97
C ARG A 95 -0.27 8.85 -0.43
N VAL A 96 0.74 9.29 -1.18
CA VAL A 96 1.07 8.70 -2.48
C VAL A 96 2.05 7.55 -2.25
N ILE A 97 1.69 6.37 -2.74
CA ILE A 97 2.55 5.18 -2.70
C ILE A 97 2.47 4.44 -4.04
N THR A 98 3.40 3.53 -4.30
CA THR A 98 3.30 2.70 -5.50
C THR A 98 2.09 1.75 -5.41
N LYS A 99 1.54 1.38 -6.56
CA LYS A 99 0.47 0.38 -6.65
C LYS A 99 0.86 -0.95 -6.00
N ALA A 100 2.13 -1.33 -6.11
CA ALA A 100 2.66 -2.55 -5.50
C ALA A 100 2.63 -2.47 -3.97
N GLU A 101 3.06 -1.35 -3.39
CA GLU A 101 2.97 -1.11 -1.94
C GLU A 101 1.51 -1.07 -1.47
N ASN A 102 0.63 -0.36 -2.19
CA ASN A 102 -0.79 -0.28 -1.86
C ASN A 102 -1.46 -1.66 -1.83
N ALA A 103 -1.17 -2.49 -2.84
CA ALA A 103 -1.66 -3.87 -2.92
C ALA A 103 -1.15 -4.76 -1.76
N ARG A 104 0.09 -4.54 -1.30
CA ARG A 104 0.67 -5.26 -0.15
C ARG A 104 0.05 -4.81 1.18
N LYS A 105 -0.20 -3.51 1.32
CA LYS A 105 -0.80 -2.91 2.51
C LYS A 105 -2.24 -3.36 2.72
N ARG A 106 -3.07 -3.34 1.67
CA ARG A 106 -4.53 -3.56 1.77
C ARG A 106 -5.14 -2.57 2.78
N SER A 107 -5.94 -3.05 3.73
CA SER A 107 -6.56 -2.25 4.80
C SER A 107 -5.77 -2.27 6.12
N LYS A 108 -4.48 -2.60 6.09
CA LYS A 108 -3.63 -2.58 7.29
C LYS A 108 -3.24 -1.15 7.66
N HIS A 109 -3.03 -0.87 8.94
CA HIS A 109 -2.62 0.45 9.44
C HIS A 109 -1.85 0.29 10.77
N GLY A 110 -1.20 1.36 11.22
CA GLY A 110 -0.45 1.39 12.49
C GLY A 110 0.60 0.28 12.54
N ASP A 111 0.58 -0.52 13.61
CA ASP A 111 1.49 -1.64 13.88
C ASP A 111 1.56 -2.69 12.76
N GLU A 112 0.53 -2.75 11.91
CA GLU A 112 0.48 -3.70 10.80
C GLU A 112 1.06 -3.13 9.48
N ASP A 113 1.40 -1.83 9.43
CA ASP A 113 1.96 -1.13 8.27
C ASP A 113 3.42 -0.69 8.50
N VAL A 114 4.29 -1.66 8.76
CA VAL A 114 5.73 -1.42 8.98
C VAL A 114 6.41 -0.77 7.77
N ALA A 115 5.92 -1.05 6.56
CA ALA A 115 6.42 -0.42 5.34
C ALA A 115 6.10 1.09 5.31
N GLY A 116 4.89 1.46 5.72
CA GLY A 116 4.50 2.86 5.91
C GLY A 116 5.39 3.59 6.91
N PHE A 117 5.58 2.99 8.10
CA PHE A 117 6.47 3.53 9.13
C PHE A 117 7.90 3.75 8.61
N LEU A 118 8.49 2.75 7.94
CA LEU A 118 9.84 2.89 7.37
C LEU A 118 9.90 3.99 6.31
N SER A 119 8.86 4.12 5.48
CA SER A 119 8.78 5.19 4.50
C SER A 119 8.78 6.58 5.16
N THR A 120 8.15 6.76 6.33
CA THR A 120 8.21 8.03 7.06
C THR A 120 9.61 8.34 7.61
N LYS A 121 10.41 7.30 7.85
CA LYS A 121 11.82 7.43 8.26
C LYS A 121 12.78 7.53 7.08
N GLY A 122 12.28 7.60 5.85
CA GLY A 122 13.09 7.71 4.64
C GLY A 122 13.66 6.38 4.14
N TYR A 123 13.10 5.24 4.56
CA TYR A 123 13.53 3.91 4.15
C TYR A 123 12.44 3.18 3.37
N GLU A 124 12.83 2.31 2.46
CA GLU A 124 11.93 1.38 1.77
C GLU A 124 12.38 -0.07 1.97
N VAL A 125 11.42 -0.98 2.07
CA VAL A 125 11.70 -2.41 2.27
C VAL A 125 11.98 -3.07 0.92
N VAL A 126 13.23 -3.46 0.70
CA VAL A 126 13.69 -4.17 -0.50
C VAL A 126 13.32 -5.64 -0.41
N TYR A 127 13.62 -6.29 0.72
CA TYR A 127 13.41 -7.73 0.91
C TYR A 127 12.88 -8.04 2.33
N GLY A 128 12.18 -9.18 2.47
CA GLY A 128 11.80 -9.68 3.80
C GLY A 128 10.53 -9.06 4.41
N SER A 129 9.71 -8.33 3.64
CA SER A 129 8.53 -7.62 4.18
C SER A 129 7.52 -8.53 4.90
N ARG A 130 7.37 -9.79 4.45
CA ARG A 130 6.48 -10.76 5.11
C ARG A 130 6.98 -11.14 6.48
N LYS A 131 8.29 -11.39 6.61
CA LYS A 131 8.95 -11.72 7.87
C LYS A 131 8.89 -10.53 8.82
N LEU A 132 9.20 -9.33 8.32
CA LEU A 132 9.07 -8.08 9.07
C LEU A 132 7.65 -7.91 9.64
N ASN A 133 6.63 -7.96 8.79
CA ASN A 133 5.25 -7.81 9.21
C ASN A 133 4.80 -8.93 10.18
N HIS A 134 5.23 -10.17 9.96
CA HIS A 134 4.86 -11.29 10.83
C HIS A 134 5.49 -11.18 12.21
N ALA A 135 6.76 -10.80 12.29
CA ALA A 135 7.47 -10.64 13.54
C ALA A 135 6.86 -9.51 14.37
N ILE A 136 6.63 -8.33 13.79
CA ILE A 136 5.94 -7.23 14.48
C ILE A 136 4.55 -7.65 14.97
N LYS A 137 3.76 -8.32 14.11
CA LYS A 137 2.45 -8.85 14.48
C LYS A 137 2.50 -9.84 15.66
N THR A 138 3.60 -10.59 15.80
CA THR A 138 3.81 -11.56 16.87
C THR A 138 4.53 -10.98 18.08
N GLY A 139 4.73 -9.66 18.13
CA GLY A 139 5.44 -8.97 19.21
C GLY A 139 6.94 -9.20 19.22
N LYS A 140 7.52 -9.71 18.13
CA LYS A 140 8.95 -9.99 18.01
C LYS A 140 9.66 -8.82 17.35
N ALA A 141 10.83 -8.47 17.89
CA ALA A 141 11.74 -7.53 17.26
C ALA A 141 12.36 -8.13 15.98
N VAL A 142 12.65 -7.28 15.01
CA VAL A 142 13.32 -7.64 13.74
C VAL A 142 14.55 -6.78 13.55
N VAL A 143 15.66 -7.43 13.21
CA VAL A 143 16.87 -6.77 12.75
C VAL A 143 16.76 -6.55 11.25
N VAL A 144 16.97 -5.30 10.81
CA VAL A 144 17.00 -4.89 9.41
C VAL A 144 18.35 -4.29 9.07
N TYR A 145 18.77 -4.49 7.83
CA TYR A 145 20.04 -3.97 7.31
C TYR A 145 19.80 -3.06 6.11
N THR A 146 20.57 -1.99 5.98
CA THR A 146 20.38 -0.96 4.93
C THR A 146 21.07 -1.26 3.59
N GLY A 147 21.94 -2.26 3.54
CA GLY A 147 22.86 -2.44 2.40
C GLY A 147 24.10 -1.56 2.44
N LEU A 148 24.14 -0.53 3.31
CA LEU A 148 25.21 0.47 3.41
C LEU A 148 25.98 0.40 4.75
N GLY A 149 25.96 -0.73 5.44
CA GLY A 149 26.63 -0.89 6.75
C GLY A 149 25.80 -0.49 7.98
N GLU A 150 24.63 0.15 7.81
CA GLU A 150 23.77 0.51 8.95
C GLU A 150 22.80 -0.61 9.31
N TRP A 151 22.69 -0.91 10.61
CA TRP A 151 21.80 -1.92 11.18
C TRP A 151 20.79 -1.27 12.13
N PHE A 152 19.54 -1.74 12.08
CA PHE A 152 18.47 -1.27 12.96
C PHE A 152 17.70 -2.45 13.55
N ARG A 153 17.19 -2.26 14.76
CA ARG A 153 16.17 -3.12 15.36
C ARG A 153 14.83 -2.39 15.29
N ILE A 154 13.83 -3.06 14.71
CA ILE A 154 12.44 -2.60 14.64
C ILE A 154 11.59 -3.47 15.57
N TYR A 155 10.79 -2.85 16.42
CA TYR A 155 9.88 -3.53 17.33
C TYR A 155 8.64 -2.67 17.57
N ALA A 156 7.57 -3.29 18.09
CA ALA A 156 6.42 -2.55 18.59
C ALA A 156 6.59 -2.37 20.11
N ASP A 157 6.57 -1.14 20.58
CA ASP A 157 6.54 -0.79 22.00
C ASP A 157 5.23 -0.05 22.29
N HIS A 158 4.45 -0.55 23.25
CA HIS A 158 3.12 0.00 23.59
C HIS A 158 2.17 0.24 22.39
N GLY A 159 2.31 -0.49 21.29
CA GLY A 159 1.51 -0.29 20.08
C GLY A 159 2.00 0.85 19.18
N GLU A 160 3.27 1.23 19.32
CA GLU A 160 3.97 2.12 18.40
C GLU A 160 5.21 1.43 17.83
N LEU A 161 5.45 1.65 16.54
CA LEU A 161 6.66 1.14 15.89
C LEU A 161 7.87 1.98 16.28
N VAL A 162 8.89 1.32 16.84
CA VAL A 162 10.16 1.92 17.22
C VAL A 162 11.26 1.36 16.32
N MET A 163 12.17 2.23 15.88
CA MET A 163 13.37 1.88 15.13
C MET A 163 14.60 2.40 15.88
N SER A 164 15.41 1.50 16.41
CA SER A 164 16.64 1.82 17.14
C SER A 164 17.87 1.37 16.36
N SER A 165 18.89 2.23 16.24
CA SER A 165 20.19 1.84 15.68
C SER A 165 20.87 0.81 16.58
N ILE A 166 21.54 -0.16 15.96
CA ILE A 166 22.31 -1.20 16.66
C ILE A 166 23.68 -1.36 15.98
N ALA A 167 24.66 -1.87 16.73
CA ALA A 167 25.91 -2.34 16.14
C ALA A 167 25.66 -3.57 15.24
N GLU A 168 26.66 -3.93 14.43
CA GLU A 168 26.62 -5.13 13.59
C GLU A 168 26.13 -6.34 14.40
N SER A 169 25.13 -7.04 13.86
CA SER A 169 24.38 -8.05 14.58
C SER A 169 24.77 -9.45 14.09
N ASP A 170 25.14 -10.34 15.01
CA ASP A 170 25.36 -11.77 14.74
C ASP A 170 24.10 -12.49 14.19
N LEU A 171 22.94 -11.83 14.23
CA LEU A 171 21.71 -12.32 13.62
C LEU A 171 21.70 -11.92 12.15
N LYS A 172 21.90 -12.91 11.26
CA LYS A 172 21.63 -12.81 9.82
C LYS A 172 20.36 -11.97 9.58
N SER A 173 20.52 -10.71 9.15
CA SER A 173 19.38 -9.89 8.78
C SER A 173 18.75 -10.49 7.52
N GLU A 174 17.53 -10.98 7.65
CA GLU A 174 16.75 -11.47 6.51
C GLU A 174 15.84 -10.39 5.91
N VAL A 175 15.99 -9.15 6.38
CA VAL A 175 15.20 -8.00 5.92
C VAL A 175 16.16 -6.90 5.49
N LEU A 176 16.12 -6.62 4.19
CA LEU A 176 16.89 -5.55 3.56
C LEU A 176 15.99 -4.34 3.38
N ILE A 177 16.41 -3.21 3.93
CA ILE A 177 15.84 -1.89 3.67
C ILE A 177 16.86 -1.08 2.89
N ARG A 178 16.45 -0.02 2.19
CA ARG A 178 17.37 0.97 1.60
C ARG A 178 16.83 2.36 1.85
N LYS A 179 17.72 3.37 1.89
CA LYS A 179 17.28 4.77 1.92
C LYS A 179 16.53 5.06 0.62
N LYS A 180 15.34 5.68 0.71
CA LYS A 180 14.67 6.23 -0.47
C LYS A 180 15.58 7.27 -1.09
N ALA A 181 15.70 7.25 -2.42
CA ALA A 181 16.35 8.34 -3.13
C ALA A 181 15.62 9.65 -2.76
N LYS A 182 16.37 10.71 -2.43
CA LYS A 182 15.77 12.03 -2.29
C LYS A 182 15.34 12.47 -3.68
N ASP A 183 14.02 12.61 -3.87
CA ASP A 183 13.43 13.35 -4.98
C ASP A 183 13.80 14.84 -4.91
#